data_AF-A0A940IC10-F1
#
_entry.id   AF-A0A940IC10-F1
#
_cell.length_a   1.000
_cell.length_b   1.000
_cell.length_c   1.000
_cell.angle_alpha   90.00
_cell.angle_beta   90.00
_cell.angle_gamma   90.00
#
_symmetry.space_group_name_H-M   'P 1'
#
loop_
_entity.id
_entity.type
_entity.pdbx_description
1 polymer ?
#
loop_
_entity_poly.entity_id
_entity_poly.type
_entity_poly.pdbx_seq_one_letter_code
_entity_poly.pdbx_strand_id
1 'polypeptide(L)' 'MKFEPQLHKLPNGLTVILDPMDLETVHFKVLFCTGSRDEKPNEYGLTHFCEHMLCKGTPRFPDRKSAEEY' A
#
# COMPACT_ATOMS: atom_id res chain seq x y z
N MET A 1 2.15 -7.07 -25.26
CA MET A 1 1.64 -6.00 -24.36
C MET A 1 2.60 -4.83 -24.45
N LYS A 2 2.11 -3.64 -24.78
CA LYS A 2 2.88 -2.41 -24.62
C LYS A 2 2.64 -1.92 -23.20
N PHE A 3 3.71 -1.56 -22.49
CA PHE A 3 3.66 -1.01 -21.15
C PHE A 3 3.89 0.50 -21.29
N GLU A 4 2.89 1.32 -21.02
CA GLU A 4 2.93 2.78 -21.21
C GLU A 4 2.51 3.51 -19.92
N PRO A 5 3.31 3.38 -18.84
CA PRO A 5 2.95 3.89 -17.53
C PRO A 5 2.95 5.42 -17.50
N GLN A 6 1.88 5.99 -16.97
CA GLN A 6 1.68 7.40 -16.73
C GLN A 6 2.09 7.73 -15.28
N LEU A 7 2.93 8.75 -15.11
CA LEU A 7 3.37 9.22 -13.79
C LEU A 7 2.63 10.49 -13.40
N HIS A 8 1.97 10.47 -12.26
CA HIS A 8 1.30 11.63 -11.68
C HIS A 8 1.90 11.95 -10.32
N LYS A 9 2.37 13.18 -10.13
CA LYS A 9 2.83 13.69 -8.82
C LYS A 9 1.72 14.51 -8.19
N LEU A 10 1.28 14.08 -7.01
CA LEU A 10 0.26 14.80 -6.23
C LEU A 10 0.88 15.95 -5.43
N PRO A 11 0.10 16.98 -5.05
CA PRO A 11 0.61 18.12 -4.26
C PRO A 11 1.21 17.73 -2.90
N ASN A 12 0.82 16.59 -2.33
CA ASN A 12 1.37 16.07 -1.08
C ASN A 12 2.69 15.28 -1.25
N GLY A 13 3.24 15.19 -2.47
CA GLY A 13 4.47 14.47 -2.78
C GLY A 13 4.29 12.99 -3.15
N LEU A 14 3.07 12.43 -3.05
CA LEU A 14 2.82 11.05 -3.48
C LEU A 14 2.95 10.94 -5.00
N THR A 15 3.66 9.90 -5.46
CA THR A 15 3.75 9.55 -6.88
C THR A 15 2.81 8.39 -7.18
N VAL A 16 1.91 8.60 -8.15
CA VAL A 16 1.00 7.58 -8.68
C VAL A 16 1.53 7.12 -10.03
N ILE A 17 1.70 5.82 -10.18
CA ILE A 17 2.06 5.17 -11.45
C ILE A 17 0.80 4.45 -11.95
N LEU A 18 0.27 4.88 -13.09
CA LEU A 18 -0.95 4.34 -13.68
C LEU A 18 -0.64 3.78 -15.07
N ASP A 19 -0.95 2.51 -15.31
CA ASP A 19 -0.81 1.87 -16.62
C ASP A 19 -2.19 1.38 -17.08
N PRO A 20 -2.92 2.17 -17.89
CA PRO A 20 -4.25 1.78 -18.38
C PRO A 20 -4.14 0.61 -19.37
N MET A 21 -4.82 -0.48 -19.06
CA MET A 21 -4.88 -1.67 -19.90
C MET A 21 -6.33 -2.08 -20.17
N ASP A 22 -6.61 -2.62 -21.35
CA ASP A 22 -7.91 -3.19 -21.71
C ASP A 22 -8.05 -4.60 -21.12
N LEU A 23 -8.20 -4.65 -19.79
CA LEU A 23 -8.34 -5.88 -19.01
C LEU A 23 -9.51 -5.75 -18.03
N GLU A 24 -10.18 -6.86 -17.73
CA GLU A 24 -11.29 -6.91 -16.77
C GLU A 24 -10.84 -6.90 -15.30
N THR A 25 -9.52 -6.95 -15.05
CA THR A 25 -8.96 -6.97 -13.70
C THR A 25 -7.94 -5.85 -13.50
N VAL A 26 -7.85 -5.38 -12.26
CA VAL A 26 -6.89 -4.36 -11.84
C VAL A 26 -5.98 -4.95 -10.78
N HIS A 27 -4.71 -4.59 -10.86
CA HIS A 27 -3.75 -4.84 -9.80
C HIS A 27 -3.29 -3.49 -9.23
N PHE A 28 -3.42 -3.34 -7.91
CA PHE A 28 -3.09 -2.12 -7.19
C PHE A 28 -2.11 -2.41 -6.06
N LYS A 29 -1.14 -1.51 -5.87
CA LYS A 29 -0.16 -1.58 -4.78
C LYS A 29 0.10 -0.19 -4.21
N VAL A 30 0.32 -0.14 -2.90
CA VAL A 30 0.92 0.99 -2.20
C VAL A 30 2.34 0.58 -1.82
N LEU A 31 3.32 1.39 -2.21
CA LEU A 31 4.74 1.13 -1.98
C LEU A 31 5.29 2.17 -0.99
N PHE A 32 5.98 1.70 0.03
CA PHE A 32 6.68 2.55 0.98
C PHE A 32 8.19 2.44 0.73
N CYS A 33 8.86 3.58 0.61
CA CYS A 33 10.32 3.63 0.43
C CYS A 33 11.04 3.50 1.79
N THR A 34 10.71 2.46 2.55
CA THR A 34 11.28 2.15 3.87
C THR A 34 11.29 0.64 4.08
N GLY A 35 12.13 0.14 4.99
CA GLY A 35 12.11 -1.24 5.42
C GLY A 35 13.00 -1.50 6.64
N SER A 36 13.28 -2.78 6.91
CA SER A 36 14.13 -3.19 8.03
C SER A 36 15.53 -2.57 8.02
N ARG A 37 16.04 -2.19 6.84
CA ARG A 37 17.32 -1.47 6.69
C ARG A 37 17.31 -0.09 7.35
N ASP A 38 16.14 0.54 7.44
CA ASP A 38 15.97 1.90 7.96
C ASP A 38 15.66 1.89 9.48
N GLU A 39 15.57 0.71 10.10
CA GLU A 39 15.33 0.54 11.53
C GLU A 39 16.60 0.80 12.36
N LYS A 40 16.45 1.45 13.51
CA LYS A 40 17.51 1.54 14.53
C LYS A 40 17.64 0.23 15.32
N PRO A 41 18.75 0.02 16.06
CA PRO A 41 18.93 -1.18 16.88
C PRO A 41 17.82 -1.46 17.90
N ASN A 42 17.14 -0.43 18.39
CA ASN A 42 16.01 -0.54 19.31
C ASN A 42 14.64 -0.62 18.62
N GLU A 43 14.60 -0.63 17.29
CA GLU A 43 13.41 -0.62 16.42
C GLU A 43 13.34 -1.89 15.54
N TYR A 44 14.28 -2.82 15.69
CA TYR A 44 14.34 -4.01 14.85
C TYR A 44 13.05 -4.84 14.91
N GLY A 45 12.53 -5.15 13.73
CA GLY A 45 11.29 -5.91 13.54
C GLY A 45 10.03 -5.05 13.50
N LEU A 46 10.12 -3.72 13.69
CA LEU A 46 8.95 -2.84 13.64
C LEU A 46 8.27 -2.82 12.26
N THR A 47 9.04 -2.80 11.16
CA THR A 47 8.50 -2.83 9.80
C THR A 47 7.68 -4.10 9.58
N HIS A 48 8.22 -5.25 9.99
CA HIS A 48 7.50 -6.52 9.86
C HIS A 48 6.29 -6.58 10.79
N PHE A 49 6.41 -6.07 12.01
CA PHE A 49 5.27 -5.96 12.91
C PHE A 49 4.16 -5.09 12.30
N CYS A 50 4.50 -3.93 11.73
CA CYS A 50 3.55 -3.08 11.02
C CYS A 50 2.88 -3.80 9.85
N GLU A 51 3.63 -4.55 9.03
CA GLU A 51 3.10 -5.39 7.95
C GLU A 51 1.98 -6.33 8.44
N HIS A 52 2.21 -7.04 9.56
CA HIS A 52 1.21 -7.93 10.16
C HIS A 52 -0.04 -7.19 10.64
N MET A 53 0.11 -5.93 11.03
CA MET A 53 -0.99 -5.11 11.58
C MET A 53 -1.82 -4.41 10.51
N LEU A 54 -1.29 -4.20 9.29
CA LEU A 54 -1.99 -3.48 8.21
C LEU A 54 -3.38 -4.05 7.89
N CYS A 55 -3.57 -5.36 8.06
CA CYS A 55 -4.83 -6.06 7.74
C CYS A 55 -5.62 -6.50 8.98
N LYS A 56 -5.33 -5.96 10.18
CA LYS A 56 -6.01 -6.36 11.42
C LYS A 56 -7.20 -5.48 11.80
N GLY A 57 -7.43 -4.40 11.06
CA GLY A 57 -8.56 -3.50 11.27
C GLY A 57 -8.13 -2.04 11.31
N THR A 58 -9.10 -1.15 11.13
CA THR A 58 -8.95 0.30 11.21
C THR A 58 -10.06 0.89 12.09
N PRO A 59 -9.96 2.14 12.56
CA PRO A 59 -11.04 2.75 13.34
C PRO A 59 -12.39 2.79 12.62
N ARG A 60 -12.40 2.82 11.28
CA ARG A 60 -13.62 2.77 10.46
C ARG A 60 -14.12 1.34 10.24
N PHE A 61 -13.18 0.39 10.07
CA PHE A 61 -13.46 -1.02 9.81
C PHE A 61 -12.69 -1.87 10.84
N PRO A 62 -13.18 -1.99 12.08
CA PRO A 62 -12.44 -2.60 13.19
C PRO A 62 -12.21 -4.10 13.03
N ASP A 63 -13.06 -4.78 12.27
CA ASP A 63 -12.98 -6.23 12.05
C ASP A 63 -13.40 -6.60 10.63
N ARG A 64 -13.24 -7.89 10.29
CA ARG A 64 -13.58 -8.42 8.97
C ARG A 64 -15.06 -8.21 8.59
N LYS A 65 -15.99 -8.36 9.52
CA LYS A 65 -17.43 -8.25 9.24
C LYS A 65 -17.78 -6.81 8.86
N SER A 66 -17.25 -5.86 9.61
CA SER A 66 -17.45 -4.42 9.33
C SER A 66 -16.94 -4.00 7.95
N ALA A 67 -15.93 -4.68 7.41
CA ALA A 67 -15.39 -4.43 6.07
C ALA A 67 -16.20 -5.13 4.96
N GLU A 68 -16.80 -6.30 5.24
CA GLU A 68 -17.61 -7.06 4.27
C GLU A 68 -19.02 -6.47 4.08
N GLU A 69 -19.53 -5.76 5.09
CA GLU A 69 -20.86 -5.12 5.06
C GLU A 69 -20.85 -3.73 4.39
N TYR A 70 -19.68 -3.20 4.00
CA TYR A 70 -19.52 -1.90 3.33
C TYR A 70 -19.59 -2.02 1.80
#